data_AF-A0A4Q1KSI1-F1
#
_entry.id   AF-A0A4Q1KSI1-F1
#
_cell.length_a   1.000
_cell.length_b   1.000
_cell.length_c   1.000
_cell.angle_alpha   90.00
_cell.angle_beta   90.00
_cell.angle_gamma   90.00
#
_symmetry.space_group_name_H-M   'P 1'
#
loop_
_entity.id
_entity.type
_entity.pdbx_description
1 polymer ?
#
loop_
_entity_poly.entity_id
_entity_poly.type
_entity_poly.pdbx_seq_one_letter_code
_entity_poly.pdbx_strand_id
1 'polypeptide(L)'
;MENLVPFTSIDLGRITNHRSGEIKFGEKMLTIPKGVDTVTFLTECKAKFVLFGIPEDIGVRANFGRPGAASAWESAISSIANIQHNRFCKGSQLLILGSLDVKNDMKIAENLNFHNVDDRKTFSSLVEKIDKEVSHIVFTIVKAGKIPIIIGGGHNNAYGNIKGTALAKGKPINTVNLDAHSDFRILEGRHSGNGFSYAFDEGFLKKYFIYGLHESYTSKNVLLRLKDLEDRVRFNTYDEIAIRKVKNFEQELNQALTFIKNDFFGIEIDLDALPNIASSAMTPSGFSVEQTRQFIHHFGQHANAAYLHICEGAPDLSDEKNPQLIGKLIGYLITDFMKAKGVLEF
;
A
#
# COMPACT_ATOMS: atom_id res chain seq x y z
N MET A 1 -1.14 14.90 14.35
CA MET A 1 -1.87 13.69 13.90
C MET A 1 -3.11 13.53 14.77
N GLU A 2 -4.18 14.24 14.42
CA GLU A 2 -5.42 14.30 15.24
C GLU A 2 -6.47 13.27 14.80
N ASN A 3 -6.48 12.85 13.53
CA ASN A 3 -7.46 11.93 12.95
C ASN A 3 -6.98 10.47 12.89
N LEU A 4 -6.39 9.97 13.99
CA LEU A 4 -5.96 8.57 14.11
C LEU A 4 -6.79 7.86 15.18
N VAL A 5 -7.17 6.61 14.91
CA VAL A 5 -7.58 5.64 15.92
C VAL A 5 -6.33 4.90 16.39
N PRO A 6 -5.73 5.25 17.54
CA PRO A 6 -4.47 4.65 17.98
C PRO A 6 -4.64 3.16 18.31
N PHE A 7 -3.69 2.34 17.89
CA PHE A 7 -3.65 0.92 18.30
C PHE A 7 -2.99 0.78 19.66
N THR A 8 -3.69 0.20 20.64
CA THR A 8 -3.16 0.08 22.00
C THR A 8 -2.56 -1.29 22.28
N SER A 9 -1.77 -1.40 23.35
CA SER A 9 -1.29 -2.68 23.85
C SER A 9 -2.44 -3.62 24.28
N ILE A 10 -3.58 -3.07 24.68
CA ILE A 10 -4.78 -3.86 25.00
C ILE A 10 -5.36 -4.47 23.73
N ASP A 11 -5.49 -3.68 22.65
CA ASP A 11 -5.99 -4.17 21.35
C ASP A 11 -5.07 -5.27 20.81
N LEU A 12 -3.76 -5.06 20.93
CA LEU A 12 -2.76 -6.03 20.53
C LEU A 12 -2.85 -7.34 21.31
N GLY A 13 -3.03 -7.27 22.63
CA GLY A 13 -3.25 -8.45 23.48
C GLY A 13 -4.52 -9.23 23.13
N ARG A 14 -5.58 -8.55 22.69
CA ARG A 14 -6.85 -9.21 22.29
C ARG A 14 -6.72 -10.07 21.03
N ILE A 15 -5.93 -9.63 20.06
CA ILE A 15 -5.79 -10.32 18.76
C ILE A 15 -4.61 -11.30 18.73
N THR A 16 -3.75 -11.30 19.74
CA THR A 16 -2.56 -12.16 19.79
C THR A 16 -2.87 -13.50 20.44
N ASN A 17 -2.70 -14.60 19.71
CA ASN A 17 -2.89 -15.94 20.24
C ASN A 17 -1.64 -16.42 20.99
N HIS A 18 -1.73 -16.56 22.30
CA HIS A 18 -0.65 -17.08 23.13
C HIS A 18 -0.63 -18.61 23.11
N ARG A 19 0.58 -19.17 22.95
CA ARG A 19 0.81 -20.62 23.04
C ARG A 19 2.15 -20.89 23.71
N SER A 20 2.15 -21.79 24.70
CA SER A 20 3.36 -22.17 25.43
C SER A 20 4.45 -22.66 24.47
N GLY A 21 5.68 -22.15 24.63
CA GLY A 21 6.83 -22.48 23.78
C GLY A 21 6.95 -21.68 22.48
N GLU A 22 5.99 -20.81 22.17
CA GLU A 22 6.03 -19.90 21.02
C GLU A 22 6.10 -18.44 21.48
N ILE A 23 6.63 -17.57 20.63
CA ILE A 23 6.50 -16.12 20.78
C ILE A 23 5.91 -15.59 19.48
N LYS A 24 4.81 -14.87 19.56
CA LYS A 24 4.17 -14.22 18.41
C LYS A 24 4.69 -12.80 18.20
N PHE A 25 4.43 -12.26 17.01
CA PHE A 25 4.70 -10.88 16.67
C PHE A 25 4.02 -9.93 17.66
N GLY A 26 2.74 -10.12 17.94
CA GLY A 26 1.99 -9.23 18.82
C GLY A 26 2.49 -9.19 20.26
N GLU A 27 3.25 -10.18 20.71
CA GLU A 27 3.92 -10.14 22.02
C GLU A 27 5.16 -9.24 22.03
N LYS A 28 5.66 -8.83 20.86
CA LYS A 28 6.92 -8.07 20.68
C LYS A 28 6.76 -6.80 19.85
N MET A 29 5.67 -6.64 19.11
CA MET A 29 5.37 -5.39 18.40
C MET A 29 5.20 -4.26 19.40
N LEU A 30 5.55 -3.05 18.97
CA LEU A 30 5.46 -1.86 19.79
C LEU A 30 4.14 -1.15 19.51
N THR A 31 3.62 -0.46 20.52
CA THR A 31 2.49 0.48 20.42
C THR A 31 2.87 1.76 21.15
N ILE A 32 2.25 2.89 20.80
CA ILE A 32 2.49 4.15 21.51
C ILE A 32 1.84 4.06 22.89
N PRO A 33 2.57 4.30 24.00
CA PRO A 33 1.97 4.29 25.33
C PRO A 33 0.93 5.40 25.50
N LYS A 34 -0.12 5.12 26.28
CA LYS A 34 -1.19 6.09 26.56
C LYS A 34 -0.61 7.38 27.17
N GLY A 35 -0.99 8.53 26.61
CA GLY A 35 -0.59 9.85 27.10
C GLY A 35 0.80 10.32 26.64
N VAL A 36 1.51 9.52 25.84
CA VAL A 36 2.79 9.93 25.25
C VAL A 36 2.54 10.63 23.92
N ASP A 37 3.23 11.74 23.67
CA ASP A 37 3.20 12.42 22.39
C ASP A 37 3.71 11.51 21.27
N THR A 38 2.92 11.41 20.19
CA THR A 38 3.22 10.48 19.11
C THR A 38 4.49 10.85 18.35
N VAL A 39 4.73 12.13 18.08
CA VAL A 39 5.89 12.58 17.28
C VAL A 39 7.18 12.31 18.05
N THR A 40 7.19 12.62 19.34
CA THR A 40 8.29 12.35 20.26
C THR A 40 8.57 10.84 20.32
N PHE A 41 7.54 10.02 20.56
CA PHE A 41 7.71 8.57 20.62
C PHE A 41 8.20 7.99 19.30
N LEU A 42 7.68 8.46 18.15
CA LEU A 42 8.15 8.02 16.83
C LEU A 42 9.64 8.29 16.66
N THR A 43 10.13 9.44 17.12
CA THR A 43 11.54 9.83 16.98
C THR A 43 12.45 8.98 17.86
N GLU A 44 12.04 8.70 19.10
CA GLU A 44 12.87 7.98 20.09
C GLU A 44 12.78 6.46 20.00
N CYS A 45 11.66 5.92 19.50
CA CYS A 45 11.40 4.49 19.43
C CYS A 45 12.46 3.78 18.57
N LYS A 46 12.88 2.58 18.96
CA LYS A 46 13.87 1.79 18.20
C LYS A 46 13.28 1.05 16.99
N ALA A 47 11.96 0.95 16.88
CA ALA A 47 11.34 0.34 15.70
C ALA A 47 11.79 1.07 14.43
N LYS A 48 12.05 0.29 13.39
CA LYS A 48 12.43 0.80 12.07
C LYS A 48 11.20 1.10 11.23
N PHE A 49 10.15 0.30 11.41
CA PHE A 49 8.94 0.34 10.62
C PHE A 49 7.77 0.82 11.46
N VAL A 50 6.88 1.58 10.84
CA VAL A 50 5.62 2.04 11.43
C VAL A 50 4.48 1.57 10.55
N LEU A 51 3.61 0.73 11.10
CA LEU A 51 2.45 0.18 10.42
C LEU A 51 1.21 1.01 10.77
N PHE A 52 0.46 1.42 9.74
CA PHE A 52 -0.89 1.96 9.93
C PHE A 52 -1.85 1.53 8.80
N GLY A 53 -3.14 1.53 9.11
CA GLY A 53 -4.21 1.19 8.18
C GLY A 53 -4.99 2.39 7.68
N ILE A 54 -5.57 2.27 6.48
CA ILE A 54 -6.52 3.23 5.91
C ILE A 54 -7.79 2.45 5.53
N PRO A 55 -8.71 2.22 6.49
CA PRO A 55 -9.85 1.31 6.29
C PRO A 55 -10.99 1.97 5.52
N GLU A 56 -10.76 2.30 4.24
CA GLU A 56 -11.74 2.95 3.35
C GLU A 56 -11.84 2.28 1.97
N ASP A 57 -12.95 2.50 1.27
CA ASP A 57 -13.12 2.13 -0.15
C ASP A 57 -13.83 3.23 -0.97
N ILE A 58 -13.76 4.47 -0.49
CA ILE A 58 -14.37 5.67 -1.07
C ILE A 58 -13.74 5.96 -2.43
N GLY A 59 -12.41 5.87 -2.54
CA GLY A 59 -11.73 6.03 -3.82
C GLY A 59 -12.06 4.94 -4.83
N VAL A 60 -12.30 3.71 -4.35
CA VAL A 60 -12.75 2.58 -5.17
C VAL A 60 -14.14 2.87 -5.72
N ARG A 61 -15.09 3.27 -4.87
CA ARG A 61 -16.46 3.67 -5.28
C ARG A 61 -16.45 4.83 -6.26
N ALA A 62 -15.61 5.83 -6.02
CA ALA A 62 -15.43 6.98 -6.92
C ALA A 62 -14.99 6.57 -8.32
N ASN A 63 -14.28 5.44 -8.44
CA ASN A 63 -13.79 4.85 -9.68
C ASN A 63 -14.69 3.70 -10.19
N PHE A 64 -15.97 3.65 -9.79
CA PHE A 64 -16.93 2.60 -10.16
C PHE A 64 -16.57 1.17 -9.71
N GLY A 65 -15.63 1.04 -8.77
CA GLY A 65 -15.21 -0.24 -8.22
C GLY A 65 -16.20 -0.80 -7.20
N ARG A 66 -16.04 -2.09 -6.86
CA ARG A 66 -16.82 -2.75 -5.83
C ARG A 66 -16.23 -2.44 -4.44
N PRO A 67 -17.05 -2.02 -3.47
CA PRO A 67 -16.58 -1.77 -2.12
C PRO A 67 -16.15 -3.07 -1.42
N GLY A 68 -15.31 -2.93 -0.40
CA GLY A 68 -14.78 -4.04 0.40
C GLY A 68 -13.33 -3.86 0.83
N ALA A 69 -12.56 -2.96 0.19
CA ALA A 69 -11.16 -2.72 0.54
C ALA A 69 -10.98 -2.18 1.97
N ALA A 70 -12.02 -1.58 2.55
CA ALA A 70 -12.03 -1.08 3.91
C ALA A 70 -11.77 -2.18 4.97
N SER A 71 -12.08 -3.45 4.68
CA SER A 71 -11.92 -4.55 5.66
C SER A 71 -10.52 -5.16 5.70
N ALA A 72 -9.60 -4.77 4.80
CA ALA A 72 -8.23 -5.27 4.78
C ALA A 72 -7.48 -5.07 6.10
N TRP A 73 -7.64 -3.89 6.72
CA TRP A 73 -6.89 -3.53 7.92
C TRP A 73 -7.12 -4.52 9.06
N GLU A 74 -8.38 -4.82 9.39
CA GLU A 74 -8.73 -5.69 10.51
C GLU A 74 -8.26 -7.13 10.28
N SER A 75 -8.46 -7.66 9.06
CA SER A 75 -8.01 -9.00 8.68
C SER A 75 -6.47 -9.12 8.74
N ALA A 76 -5.77 -8.10 8.24
CA ALA A 76 -4.31 -8.07 8.20
C ALA A 76 -3.67 -7.91 9.57
N ILE A 77 -4.12 -6.97 10.42
CA ILE A 77 -3.49 -6.73 11.73
C ILE A 77 -3.61 -7.98 12.64
N SER A 78 -4.75 -8.67 12.60
CA SER A 78 -4.95 -9.95 13.29
C SER A 78 -3.98 -11.02 12.79
N SER A 79 -3.81 -11.14 11.47
CA SER A 79 -2.88 -12.09 10.87
C SER A 79 -1.42 -11.78 11.22
N ILE A 80 -1.03 -10.51 11.16
CA ILE A 80 0.33 -10.02 11.45
C ILE A 80 0.69 -10.26 12.92
N ALA A 81 -0.22 -9.97 13.85
CA ALA A 81 0.00 -10.20 15.27
C ALA A 81 0.34 -11.67 15.59
N ASN A 82 -0.15 -12.60 14.77
CA ASN A 82 0.00 -14.04 14.96
C ASN A 82 1.15 -14.68 14.16
N ILE A 83 1.98 -13.89 13.49
CA ILE A 83 3.24 -14.36 12.88
C ILE A 83 4.21 -14.79 13.98
N GLN A 84 5.04 -15.80 13.72
CA GLN A 84 6.08 -16.23 14.66
C GLN A 84 7.17 -15.16 14.81
N HIS A 85 7.49 -14.80 16.04
CA HIS A 85 8.69 -14.05 16.37
C HIS A 85 9.88 -15.02 16.49
N ASN A 86 10.83 -14.94 15.57
CA ASN A 86 11.99 -15.84 15.55
C ASN A 86 13.22 -15.14 14.94
N ARG A 87 14.25 -15.89 14.52
CA ARG A 87 15.46 -15.30 13.91
C ARG A 87 15.18 -14.56 12.59
N PHE A 88 14.16 -14.97 11.84
CA PHE A 88 13.82 -14.40 10.53
C PHE A 88 12.79 -13.29 10.59
N CYS A 89 11.92 -13.32 11.60
CA CYS A 89 10.80 -12.39 11.72
C CYS A 89 10.85 -11.74 13.11
N LYS A 90 11.10 -10.42 13.18
CA LYS A 90 11.27 -9.68 14.43
C LYS A 90 10.16 -8.66 14.63
N GLY A 91 9.12 -9.04 15.38
CA GLY A 91 8.01 -8.14 15.74
C GLY A 91 8.46 -6.83 16.41
N SER A 92 9.57 -6.84 17.15
CA SER A 92 10.15 -5.66 17.82
C SER A 92 10.66 -4.57 16.88
N GLN A 93 10.78 -4.84 15.58
CA GLN A 93 11.13 -3.83 14.56
C GLN A 93 9.91 -3.03 14.08
N LEU A 94 8.70 -3.43 14.47
CA LEU A 94 7.44 -2.88 13.99
C LEU A 94 6.69 -2.18 15.12
N LEU A 95 6.40 -0.89 14.91
CA LEU A 95 5.49 -0.10 15.72
C LEU A 95 4.11 -0.07 15.02
N ILE A 96 3.05 -0.45 15.72
CA ILE A 96 1.67 -0.29 15.24
C ILE A 96 1.18 1.08 15.68
N LEU A 97 0.90 1.97 14.72
CA LEU A 97 0.36 3.30 14.98
C LEU A 97 -1.16 3.24 15.22
N GLY A 98 -1.88 2.44 14.42
CA GLY A 98 -3.34 2.44 14.37
C GLY A 98 -3.86 2.55 12.96
N SER A 99 -5.05 3.12 12.82
CA SER A 99 -5.67 3.37 11.54
C SER A 99 -6.15 4.81 11.43
N LEU A 100 -6.26 5.32 10.21
CA LEU A 100 -6.92 6.59 9.95
C LEU A 100 -8.39 6.50 10.38
N ASP A 101 -8.89 7.52 11.08
CA ASP A 101 -10.32 7.60 11.41
C ASP A 101 -11.11 8.12 10.20
N VAL A 102 -11.69 7.19 9.45
CA VAL A 102 -12.54 7.45 8.28
C VAL A 102 -14.02 7.14 8.55
N LYS A 103 -14.40 6.90 9.81
CA LYS A 103 -15.75 6.39 10.15
C LYS A 103 -16.87 7.30 9.63
N ASN A 104 -16.71 8.61 9.81
CA ASN A 104 -17.69 9.58 9.33
C ASN A 104 -17.70 9.69 7.81
N ASP A 105 -16.53 9.63 7.16
CA ASP A 105 -16.41 9.73 5.71
C ASP A 105 -17.03 8.49 5.03
N MET A 106 -16.80 7.29 5.59
CA MET A 106 -17.43 6.04 5.15
C MET A 106 -18.95 6.08 5.30
N LYS A 107 -19.47 6.59 6.43
CA LYS A 107 -20.92 6.74 6.63
C LYS A 107 -21.57 7.69 5.62
N ILE A 108 -20.87 8.74 5.21
CA ILE A 108 -21.34 9.62 4.13
C ILE A 108 -21.37 8.81 2.82
N ALA A 109 -20.26 8.16 2.48
CA ALA A 109 -20.09 7.38 1.25
C ALA A 109 -21.11 6.23 1.08
N GLU A 110 -21.55 5.60 2.17
CA GLU A 110 -22.60 4.56 2.14
C GLU A 110 -23.93 5.03 1.53
N ASN A 111 -24.25 6.32 1.66
CA ASN A 111 -25.51 6.89 1.20
C ASN A 111 -25.42 7.54 -0.19
N LEU A 112 -24.25 7.47 -0.83
CA LEU A 112 -24.00 8.05 -2.15
C LEU A 112 -24.13 7.00 -3.25
N ASN A 113 -24.57 7.44 -4.43
CA ASN A 113 -24.63 6.62 -5.64
C ASN A 113 -23.53 7.05 -6.63
N PHE A 114 -22.55 6.20 -6.88
CA PHE A 114 -21.44 6.51 -7.81
C PHE A 114 -21.87 6.63 -9.29
N HIS A 115 -23.12 6.29 -9.64
CA HIS A 115 -23.71 6.60 -10.95
C HIS A 115 -24.31 8.01 -11.03
N ASN A 116 -24.53 8.69 -9.89
CA ASN A 116 -24.98 10.07 -9.84
C ASN A 116 -23.77 11.03 -9.89
N VAL A 117 -23.87 12.07 -10.72
CA VAL A 117 -22.76 13.01 -10.99
C VAL A 117 -22.39 13.86 -9.76
N ASP A 118 -23.38 14.31 -8.99
CA ASP A 118 -23.14 15.16 -7.81
C ASP A 118 -22.63 14.34 -6.62
N ASP A 119 -23.12 13.12 -6.47
CA ASP A 119 -22.58 12.15 -5.50
C ASP A 119 -21.11 11.83 -5.80
N ARG A 120 -20.72 11.70 -7.08
CA ARG A 120 -19.31 11.52 -7.46
C ARG A 120 -18.41 12.69 -7.05
N LYS A 121 -18.89 13.95 -7.14
CA LYS A 121 -18.12 15.10 -6.63
C LYS A 121 -17.92 14.98 -5.12
N THR A 122 -18.93 14.48 -4.41
CA THR A 122 -18.85 14.24 -2.97
C THR A 122 -17.83 13.15 -2.66
N PHE A 123 -17.87 12.03 -3.39
CA PHE A 123 -16.84 10.98 -3.31
C PHE A 123 -15.42 11.56 -3.51
N SER A 124 -15.17 12.31 -4.58
CA SER A 124 -13.86 12.92 -4.82
C SER A 124 -13.45 13.88 -3.70
N SER A 125 -14.37 14.68 -3.17
CA SER A 125 -14.07 15.59 -2.04
C SER A 125 -13.69 14.84 -0.77
N LEU A 126 -14.31 13.68 -0.51
CA LEU A 126 -13.94 12.81 0.61
C LEU A 126 -12.55 12.20 0.40
N VAL A 127 -12.23 11.76 -0.83
CA VAL A 127 -10.88 11.25 -1.16
C VAL A 127 -9.82 12.33 -0.96
N GLU A 128 -10.08 13.58 -1.39
CA GLU A 128 -9.15 14.71 -1.16
C GLU A 128 -8.91 15.01 0.33
N LYS A 129 -9.94 14.82 1.17
CA LYS A 129 -9.78 14.94 2.63
C LYS A 129 -8.88 13.84 3.16
N ILE A 130 -9.10 12.59 2.74
CA ILE A 130 -8.26 11.44 3.12
C ILE A 130 -6.82 11.65 2.66
N ASP A 131 -6.61 12.12 1.43
CA ASP A 131 -5.30 12.40 0.84
C ASP A 131 -4.46 13.36 1.72
N LYS A 132 -5.08 14.38 2.33
CA LYS A 132 -4.42 15.31 3.26
C LYS A 132 -3.97 14.63 4.55
N GLU A 133 -4.83 13.82 5.15
CA GLU A 133 -4.52 13.10 6.38
C GLU A 133 -3.44 12.04 6.18
N VAL A 134 -3.54 11.26 5.11
CA VAL A 134 -2.53 10.26 4.73
C VAL A 134 -1.19 10.95 4.47
N SER A 135 -1.18 12.07 3.73
CA SER A 135 0.04 12.86 3.51
C SER A 135 0.67 13.31 4.82
N HIS A 136 -0.12 13.78 5.78
CA HIS A 136 0.38 14.25 7.08
C HIS A 136 0.95 13.10 7.94
N ILE A 137 0.28 11.95 7.98
CA ILE A 137 0.74 10.77 8.72
C ILE A 137 2.06 10.27 8.13
N VAL A 138 2.11 10.06 6.81
CA VAL A 138 3.29 9.56 6.10
C VAL A 138 4.46 10.54 6.23
N PHE A 139 4.19 11.85 6.09
CA PHE A 139 5.18 12.89 6.34
C PHE A 139 5.79 12.75 7.74
N THR A 140 4.95 12.61 8.77
CA THR A 140 5.37 12.55 10.16
C THR A 140 6.24 11.33 10.44
N ILE A 141 5.83 10.16 9.93
CA ILE A 141 6.59 8.91 10.05
C ILE A 141 7.96 9.03 9.38
N VAL A 142 7.99 9.49 8.12
CA VAL A 142 9.24 9.62 7.35
C VAL A 142 10.17 10.67 7.96
N LYS A 143 9.61 11.78 8.47
CA LYS A 143 10.37 12.86 9.13
C LYS A 143 11.02 12.39 10.42
N ALA A 144 10.38 11.48 11.15
CA ALA A 144 10.94 10.80 12.33
C ALA A 144 12.01 9.74 11.98
N GLY A 145 12.41 9.62 10.71
CA GLY A 145 13.43 8.67 10.26
C GLY A 145 12.94 7.22 10.18
N LYS A 146 11.61 7.01 10.17
CA LYS A 146 10.99 5.68 10.09
C LYS A 146 10.55 5.34 8.68
N ILE A 147 10.27 4.05 8.45
CA ILE A 147 9.75 3.54 7.18
C ILE A 147 8.26 3.21 7.37
N PRO A 148 7.35 3.95 6.72
CA PRO A 148 5.93 3.62 6.72
C PRO A 148 5.68 2.27 6.02
N ILE A 149 4.80 1.47 6.62
CA ILE A 149 4.14 0.33 5.99
C ILE A 149 2.64 0.63 6.08
N ILE A 150 1.96 0.67 4.94
CA ILE A 150 0.57 1.11 4.83
C ILE A 150 -0.30 -0.05 4.35
N ILE A 151 -1.43 -0.27 5.02
CA ILE A 151 -2.44 -1.26 4.61
C ILE A 151 -3.75 -0.56 4.25
N GLY A 152 -4.28 -0.90 3.09
CA GLY A 152 -5.58 -0.44 2.62
C GLY A 152 -5.52 0.99 2.09
N GLY A 153 -6.65 1.60 1.80
CA GLY A 153 -7.88 0.97 1.34
C GLY A 153 -7.75 0.80 -0.17
N GLY A 154 -8.44 1.66 -0.91
CA GLY A 154 -8.21 1.78 -2.35
C GLY A 154 -6.83 2.36 -2.71
N HIS A 155 -6.44 2.19 -3.97
CA HIS A 155 -5.16 2.67 -4.50
C HIS A 155 -5.06 4.21 -4.59
N ASN A 156 -6.16 4.94 -4.33
CA ASN A 156 -6.14 6.40 -4.21
C ASN A 156 -5.13 6.88 -3.16
N ASN A 157 -4.89 6.07 -2.12
CA ASN A 157 -4.00 6.41 -1.02
C ASN A 157 -2.53 6.57 -1.47
N ALA A 158 -2.14 6.03 -2.62
CA ALA A 158 -0.81 6.23 -3.19
C ALA A 158 -0.46 7.72 -3.32
N TYR A 159 -1.43 8.59 -3.65
CA TYR A 159 -1.20 10.04 -3.69
C TYR A 159 -0.69 10.57 -2.35
N GLY A 160 -1.38 10.25 -1.25
CA GLY A 160 -0.98 10.68 0.09
C GLY A 160 0.37 10.10 0.51
N ASN A 161 0.62 8.83 0.19
CA ASN A 161 1.89 8.15 0.46
C ASN A 161 3.07 8.85 -0.24
N ILE A 162 2.90 9.16 -1.53
CA ILE A 162 3.92 9.84 -2.33
C ILE A 162 4.14 11.25 -1.83
N LYS A 163 3.07 12.03 -1.67
CA LYS A 163 3.14 13.43 -1.23
C LYS A 163 3.75 13.57 0.15
N GLY A 164 3.29 12.80 1.13
CA GLY A 164 3.85 12.80 2.48
C GLY A 164 5.33 12.47 2.51
N THR A 165 5.75 11.45 1.74
CA THR A 165 7.16 11.05 1.64
C THR A 165 8.00 12.14 0.96
N ALA A 166 7.54 12.70 -0.16
CA ALA A 166 8.24 13.75 -0.90
C ALA A 166 8.45 15.00 -0.03
N LEU A 167 7.41 15.43 0.68
CA LEU A 167 7.47 16.56 1.63
C LEU A 167 8.48 16.29 2.76
N ALA A 168 8.50 15.08 3.32
CA ALA A 168 9.43 14.75 4.40
C ALA A 168 10.89 14.68 3.93
N LYS A 169 11.12 14.25 2.69
CA LYS A 169 12.44 14.21 2.05
C LYS A 169 12.87 15.55 1.45
N GLY A 170 11.95 16.52 1.32
CA GLY A 170 12.20 17.83 0.71
C GLY A 170 12.47 17.77 -0.80
N LYS A 171 12.06 16.68 -1.47
CA LYS A 171 12.23 16.49 -2.92
C LYS A 171 11.22 15.45 -3.44
N PRO A 172 10.85 15.48 -4.73
CA PRO A 172 10.01 14.44 -5.30
C PRO A 172 10.70 13.07 -5.22
N ILE A 173 9.87 12.04 -5.17
CA ILE A 173 10.31 10.63 -5.12
C ILE A 173 9.93 9.91 -6.40
N ASN A 174 10.44 8.69 -6.56
CA ASN A 174 9.98 7.78 -7.59
C ASN A 174 9.00 6.75 -7.01
N THR A 175 8.35 5.96 -7.87
CA THR A 175 7.52 4.84 -7.42
C THR A 175 7.64 3.67 -8.39
N VAL A 176 7.63 2.45 -7.85
CA VAL A 176 7.35 1.23 -8.62
C VAL A 176 6.04 0.64 -8.11
N ASN A 177 5.15 0.30 -9.05
CA ASN A 177 3.83 -0.24 -8.75
C ASN A 177 3.63 -1.59 -9.44
N LEU A 178 3.32 -2.63 -8.67
CA LEU A 178 2.91 -3.93 -9.20
C LEU A 178 1.38 -3.94 -9.29
N ASP A 179 0.86 -3.80 -10.51
CA ASP A 179 -0.56 -3.50 -10.74
C ASP A 179 -0.98 -3.98 -12.14
N ALA A 180 -2.20 -4.51 -12.24
CA ALA A 180 -2.82 -4.86 -13.51
C ALA A 180 -3.22 -3.60 -14.31
N HIS A 181 -3.38 -2.48 -13.62
CA HIS A 181 -3.78 -1.18 -14.13
C HIS A 181 -2.63 -0.17 -14.05
N SER A 182 -2.74 0.92 -14.82
CA SER A 182 -1.72 1.98 -14.79
C SER A 182 -1.87 2.90 -13.57
N ASP A 183 -3.10 3.04 -13.08
CA ASP A 183 -3.56 4.08 -12.16
C ASP A 183 -3.08 5.50 -12.48
N PHE A 184 -2.95 5.74 -13.79
CA PHE A 184 -2.52 6.98 -14.41
C PHE A 184 -3.64 7.63 -15.26
N ARG A 185 -4.89 7.49 -14.79
CA ARG A 185 -6.07 8.11 -15.44
C ARG A 185 -6.03 9.63 -15.36
N ILE A 186 -6.91 10.30 -16.10
CA ILE A 186 -6.95 11.76 -16.18
C ILE A 186 -7.40 12.41 -14.85
N LEU A 187 -7.16 13.71 -14.71
CA LEU A 187 -7.45 14.49 -13.50
C LEU A 187 -8.91 14.98 -13.55
N GLU A 188 -9.85 14.08 -13.27
CA GLU A 188 -11.30 14.31 -13.42
C GLU A 188 -12.07 14.32 -12.09
N GLY A 189 -11.34 14.50 -10.98
CA GLY A 189 -11.79 14.26 -9.62
C GLY A 189 -11.03 13.07 -9.02
N ARG A 190 -10.64 13.17 -7.75
CA ARG A 190 -9.87 12.11 -7.08
C ARG A 190 -10.68 10.81 -6.97
N HIS A 191 -10.03 9.69 -7.29
CA HIS A 191 -10.54 8.33 -7.14
C HIS A 191 -9.36 7.33 -7.12
N SER A 192 -9.61 6.01 -7.06
CA SER A 192 -8.53 5.01 -6.94
C SER A 192 -7.56 5.04 -8.12
N GLY A 193 -8.07 5.02 -9.35
CA GLY A 193 -7.24 4.91 -10.57
C GLY A 193 -6.50 6.18 -11.05
N ASN A 194 -6.34 7.23 -10.23
CA ASN A 194 -5.60 8.44 -10.63
C ASN A 194 -4.67 9.02 -9.57
N GLY A 195 -4.36 8.28 -8.49
CA GLY A 195 -3.43 8.73 -7.44
C GLY A 195 -2.06 9.16 -7.99
N PHE A 196 -1.49 8.35 -8.87
CA PHE A 196 -0.19 8.62 -9.49
C PHE A 196 -0.21 9.82 -10.43
N SER A 197 -1.30 10.03 -11.17
CA SER A 197 -1.47 11.19 -12.05
C SER A 197 -1.44 12.50 -11.26
N TYR A 198 -2.16 12.58 -10.14
CA TYR A 198 -2.17 13.77 -9.29
C TYR A 198 -0.81 14.01 -8.65
N ALA A 199 -0.16 12.96 -8.16
CA ALA A 199 1.17 13.09 -7.56
C ALA A 199 2.23 13.53 -8.59
N PHE A 200 2.10 13.09 -9.85
CA PHE A 200 2.95 13.49 -10.96
C PHE A 200 2.73 14.94 -11.38
N ASP A 201 1.47 15.34 -11.54
CA ASP A 201 1.07 16.69 -11.96
C ASP A 201 1.48 17.75 -10.93
N GLU A 202 1.26 17.49 -9.64
CA GLU A 202 1.69 18.37 -8.54
C GLU A 202 3.20 18.33 -8.27
N GLY A 203 3.96 17.51 -9.00
CA GLY A 203 5.42 17.48 -8.91
C GLY A 203 5.99 16.73 -7.70
N PHE A 204 5.20 15.89 -7.03
CA PHE A 204 5.68 15.00 -5.94
C PHE A 204 6.25 13.67 -6.47
N LEU A 205 5.81 13.22 -7.65
CA LEU A 205 6.28 12.00 -8.32
C LEU A 205 7.20 12.35 -9.50
N LYS A 206 8.48 12.05 -9.37
CA LYS A 206 9.51 12.31 -10.39
C LYS A 206 9.50 11.24 -11.47
N LYS A 207 9.63 9.96 -11.09
CA LYS A 207 9.54 8.81 -12.00
C LYS A 207 8.56 7.76 -11.50
N TYR A 208 7.85 7.14 -12.42
CA TYR A 208 6.88 6.10 -12.13
C TYR A 208 7.13 4.88 -13.01
N PHE A 209 7.18 3.69 -12.42
CA PHE A 209 7.29 2.44 -13.15
C PHE A 209 6.10 1.54 -12.82
N ILE A 210 5.30 1.20 -13.84
CA ILE A 210 4.20 0.25 -13.74
C ILE A 210 4.72 -1.13 -14.14
N TYR A 211 4.67 -2.08 -13.22
CA TYR A 211 5.15 -3.42 -13.42
C TYR A 211 3.97 -4.37 -13.57
N GLY A 212 3.86 -5.06 -14.70
CA GLY A 212 2.81 -6.05 -14.91
C GLY A 212 1.50 -5.52 -15.43
N LEU A 213 1.49 -4.37 -16.12
CA LEU A 213 0.29 -3.80 -16.71
C LEU A 213 -0.43 -4.85 -17.60
N HIS A 214 -1.74 -5.01 -17.46
CA HIS A 214 -2.51 -5.91 -18.31
C HIS A 214 -2.97 -5.20 -19.59
N GLU A 215 -2.65 -5.79 -20.73
CA GLU A 215 -2.97 -5.17 -22.03
C GLU A 215 -4.47 -5.03 -22.26
N SER A 216 -5.25 -6.02 -21.82
CA SER A 216 -6.72 -6.06 -22.00
C SER A 216 -7.49 -5.02 -21.19
N TYR A 217 -6.89 -4.48 -20.12
CA TYR A 217 -7.54 -3.54 -19.20
C TYR A 217 -6.97 -2.12 -19.30
N THR A 218 -6.09 -1.89 -20.28
CA THR A 218 -5.47 -0.58 -20.52
C THR A 218 -6.11 0.11 -21.72
N SER A 219 -6.66 1.31 -21.50
CA SER A 219 -7.25 2.08 -22.60
C SER A 219 -6.19 2.64 -23.57
N LYS A 220 -6.57 2.81 -24.84
CA LYS A 220 -5.72 3.45 -25.87
C LYS A 220 -5.21 4.82 -25.43
N ASN A 221 -6.04 5.63 -24.78
CA ASN A 221 -5.66 6.97 -24.31
C ASN A 221 -4.57 6.91 -23.23
N VAL A 222 -4.65 5.95 -22.32
CA VAL A 222 -3.59 5.71 -21.33
C VAL A 222 -2.30 5.31 -22.02
N LEU A 223 -2.33 4.35 -22.96
CA LEU A 223 -1.12 3.93 -23.70
C LEU A 223 -0.46 5.10 -24.46
N LEU A 224 -1.24 5.95 -25.12
CA LEU A 224 -0.71 7.15 -25.80
C LEU A 224 -0.04 8.09 -24.80
N ARG A 225 -0.70 8.39 -23.67
CA ARG A 225 -0.14 9.24 -22.63
C ARG A 225 1.15 8.66 -22.02
N LEU A 226 1.21 7.35 -21.78
CA LEU A 226 2.41 6.69 -21.25
C LEU A 226 3.58 6.77 -22.24
N LYS A 227 3.30 6.64 -23.54
CA LYS A 227 4.31 6.80 -24.60
C LYS A 227 4.87 8.22 -24.61
N ASP A 228 4.02 9.24 -24.52
CA ASP A 228 4.46 10.65 -24.51
C ASP A 228 5.28 11.02 -23.25
N LEU A 229 5.22 10.19 -22.20
CA LEU A 229 5.88 10.41 -20.91
C LEU A 229 7.01 9.41 -20.63
N GLU A 230 7.50 8.67 -21.63
CA GLU A 230 8.43 7.52 -21.44
C GLU A 230 9.74 7.83 -20.69
N ASP A 231 10.16 9.09 -20.67
CA ASP A 231 11.32 9.56 -19.89
C ASP A 231 11.10 9.54 -18.37
N ARG A 232 9.83 9.68 -17.96
CA ARG A 232 9.44 9.77 -16.55
C ARG A 232 8.48 8.67 -16.11
N VAL A 233 7.67 8.13 -17.02
CA VAL A 233 6.72 7.05 -16.74
C VAL A 233 7.00 5.89 -17.67
N ARG A 234 7.35 4.73 -17.11
CA ARG A 234 7.63 3.51 -17.88
C ARG A 234 6.75 2.38 -17.40
N PHE A 235 6.60 1.37 -18.26
CA PHE A 235 5.90 0.16 -17.90
C PHE A 235 6.46 -1.05 -18.63
N ASN A 236 6.16 -2.22 -18.08
CA ASN A 236 6.15 -3.47 -18.82
C ASN A 236 4.78 -4.14 -18.64
N THR A 237 4.46 -5.10 -19.49
CA THR A 237 3.18 -5.80 -19.40
C THR A 237 3.36 -7.20 -18.84
N TYR A 238 2.34 -7.65 -18.09
CA TYR A 238 2.26 -9.04 -17.66
C TYR A 238 2.29 -9.98 -18.88
N ASP A 239 1.58 -9.62 -19.95
CA ASP A 239 1.50 -10.39 -21.18
C ASP A 239 2.86 -10.59 -21.86
N GLU A 240 3.73 -9.57 -21.91
CA GLU A 240 5.08 -9.68 -22.44
C GLU A 240 5.97 -10.61 -21.61
N ILE A 241 5.79 -10.60 -20.29
CA ILE A 241 6.65 -11.32 -19.33
C ILE A 241 6.20 -12.78 -19.15
N ALA A 242 4.91 -13.00 -18.87
CA ALA A 242 4.39 -14.30 -18.44
C ALA A 242 3.72 -15.10 -19.56
N ILE A 243 3.08 -14.42 -20.51
CA ILE A 243 2.29 -15.06 -21.57
C ILE A 243 3.14 -15.29 -22.83
N ARG A 244 3.60 -14.21 -23.47
CA ARG A 244 4.43 -14.28 -24.67
C ARG A 244 5.90 -14.55 -24.37
N LYS A 245 6.33 -14.28 -23.13
CA LYS A 245 7.69 -14.53 -22.63
C LYS A 245 8.79 -13.90 -23.51
N VAL A 246 8.48 -12.74 -24.09
CA VAL A 246 9.44 -11.92 -24.85
C VAL A 246 10.32 -11.08 -23.92
N LYS A 247 9.89 -10.91 -22.67
CA LYS A 247 10.65 -10.31 -21.57
C LYS A 247 10.81 -11.33 -20.43
N ASN A 248 11.90 -11.20 -19.67
CA ASN A 248 12.16 -12.05 -18.51
C ASN A 248 11.88 -11.30 -17.21
N PHE A 249 11.19 -11.95 -16.27
CA PHE A 249 10.79 -11.35 -15.00
C PHE A 249 11.96 -10.75 -14.20
N GLU A 250 13.06 -11.47 -14.02
CA GLU A 250 14.19 -10.97 -13.23
C GLU A 250 14.93 -9.82 -13.94
N GLN A 251 15.04 -9.87 -15.26
CA GLN A 251 15.65 -8.79 -16.04
C GLN A 251 14.80 -7.51 -15.96
N GLU A 252 13.48 -7.66 -16.03
CA GLU A 252 12.54 -6.55 -15.91
C GLU A 252 12.54 -5.92 -14.52
N LEU A 253 12.66 -6.73 -13.44
CA LEU A 253 12.88 -6.20 -12.08
C LEU A 253 14.11 -5.28 -12.04
N ASN A 254 15.24 -5.75 -12.59
CA ASN A 254 16.49 -4.98 -12.61
C ASN A 254 16.40 -3.70 -13.45
N GLN A 255 15.69 -3.75 -14.58
CA GLN A 255 15.46 -2.58 -15.43
C GLN A 255 14.59 -1.53 -14.72
N ALA A 256 13.48 -1.96 -14.12
CA ALA A 256 12.62 -1.11 -13.31
C ALA A 256 13.40 -0.48 -12.15
N LEU A 257 14.16 -1.27 -11.39
CA LEU A 257 15.00 -0.77 -10.31
C LEU A 257 16.02 0.25 -10.82
N THR A 258 16.71 -0.03 -11.95
CA THR A 258 17.67 0.91 -12.53
C THR A 258 17.02 2.24 -12.92
N PHE A 259 15.77 2.23 -13.36
CA PHE A 259 15.03 3.43 -13.70
C PHE A 259 14.72 4.31 -12.48
N ILE A 260 14.35 3.70 -11.34
CA ILE A 260 13.85 4.41 -10.14
C ILE A 260 14.87 4.59 -9.00
N LYS A 261 15.97 3.81 -8.94
CA LYS A 261 16.83 3.73 -7.73
C LYS A 261 17.62 4.98 -7.39
N ASN A 262 17.79 5.93 -8.31
CA ASN A 262 18.63 7.11 -8.12
C ASN A 262 18.05 8.15 -7.14
N ASP A 263 16.78 8.01 -6.76
CA ASP A 263 16.14 8.80 -5.70
C ASP A 263 15.35 7.88 -4.76
N PHE A 264 14.83 8.44 -3.66
CA PHE A 264 13.87 7.73 -2.80
C PHE A 264 12.69 7.22 -3.62
N PHE A 265 12.16 6.05 -3.26
CA PHE A 265 11.02 5.52 -3.98
C PHE A 265 10.02 4.75 -3.11
N GLY A 266 8.76 4.80 -3.51
CA GLY A 266 7.69 3.97 -2.98
C GLY A 266 7.63 2.60 -3.64
N ILE A 267 7.21 1.59 -2.88
CA ILE A 267 6.80 0.28 -3.40
C ILE A 267 5.29 0.18 -3.18
N GLU A 268 4.55 0.08 -4.28
CA GLU A 268 3.09 -0.06 -4.30
C GLU A 268 2.75 -1.48 -4.78
N ILE A 269 1.81 -2.13 -4.09
CA ILE A 269 1.34 -3.46 -4.42
C ILE A 269 -0.18 -3.43 -4.47
N ASP A 270 -0.71 -3.46 -5.69
CA ASP A 270 -2.13 -3.69 -5.90
C ASP A 270 -2.43 -5.20 -5.83
N LEU A 271 -3.31 -5.58 -4.91
CA LEU A 271 -3.70 -6.98 -4.78
C LEU A 271 -4.58 -7.46 -5.93
N ASP A 272 -5.15 -6.57 -6.75
CA ASP A 272 -5.85 -6.92 -7.97
C ASP A 272 -4.94 -7.43 -9.09
N ALA A 273 -3.62 -7.27 -8.98
CA ALA A 273 -2.65 -7.81 -9.92
C ALA A 273 -2.36 -9.30 -9.71
N LEU A 274 -2.89 -9.89 -8.64
CA LEU A 274 -2.68 -11.29 -8.27
C LEU A 274 -3.92 -12.14 -8.62
N PRO A 275 -3.71 -13.35 -9.18
CA PRO A 275 -4.83 -14.19 -9.61
C PRO A 275 -5.65 -14.68 -8.42
N ASN A 276 -6.97 -14.48 -8.50
CA ASN A 276 -7.99 -14.92 -7.55
C ASN A 276 -7.82 -14.40 -6.13
N ILE A 277 -7.18 -13.24 -5.97
CA ILE A 277 -7.12 -12.51 -4.71
C ILE A 277 -8.33 -11.57 -4.65
N ALA A 278 -9.11 -11.67 -3.58
CA ALA A 278 -10.32 -10.88 -3.42
C ALA A 278 -9.98 -9.38 -3.39
N SER A 279 -10.49 -8.66 -4.38
CA SER A 279 -10.33 -7.22 -4.58
C SER A 279 -11.52 -6.67 -5.38
N SER A 280 -11.60 -5.34 -5.47
CA SER A 280 -12.62 -4.67 -6.29
C SER A 280 -12.65 -5.20 -7.73
N ALA A 281 -11.47 -5.27 -8.36
CA ALA A 281 -11.26 -5.72 -9.74
C ALA A 281 -10.59 -7.10 -9.83
N MET A 282 -10.99 -8.05 -8.97
CA MET A 282 -10.42 -9.40 -8.93
C MET A 282 -10.25 -10.02 -10.33
N THR A 283 -9.04 -10.49 -10.61
CA THR A 283 -8.63 -11.10 -11.88
C THR A 283 -8.31 -12.60 -11.71
N PRO A 284 -8.55 -13.46 -12.72
CA PRO A 284 -8.05 -14.84 -12.70
C PRO A 284 -6.61 -14.98 -13.20
N SER A 285 -6.00 -13.91 -13.73
CA SER A 285 -4.68 -13.90 -14.37
C SER A 285 -3.83 -12.76 -13.82
N GLY A 286 -2.54 -13.01 -13.60
CA GLY A 286 -1.61 -12.05 -13.00
C GLY A 286 -0.34 -12.76 -12.52
N PHE A 287 0.55 -12.01 -11.86
CA PHE A 287 1.74 -12.60 -11.25
C PHE A 287 1.38 -13.43 -10.02
N SER A 288 2.10 -14.54 -9.80
CA SER A 288 1.84 -15.39 -8.65
C SER A 288 2.21 -14.70 -7.34
N VAL A 289 1.66 -15.20 -6.22
CA VAL A 289 2.04 -14.74 -4.87
C VAL A 289 3.56 -14.83 -4.68
N GLU A 290 4.22 -15.89 -5.15
CA GLU A 290 5.67 -16.04 -5.08
C GLU A 290 6.40 -14.93 -5.84
N GLN A 291 5.95 -14.57 -7.04
CA GLN A 291 6.53 -13.50 -7.85
C GLN A 291 6.33 -12.13 -7.18
N THR A 292 5.16 -11.86 -6.61
CA THR A 292 4.90 -10.65 -5.83
C THR A 292 5.83 -10.55 -4.61
N ARG A 293 6.07 -11.67 -3.91
CA ARG A 293 7.01 -11.73 -2.78
C ARG A 293 8.46 -11.48 -3.24
N GLN A 294 8.86 -12.03 -4.39
CA GLN A 294 10.17 -11.75 -5.00
C GLN A 294 10.30 -10.27 -5.39
N PHE A 295 9.27 -9.67 -5.97
CA PHE A 295 9.21 -8.25 -6.32
C PHE A 295 9.45 -7.38 -5.08
N ILE A 296 8.67 -7.58 -4.01
CA ILE A 296 8.81 -6.82 -2.76
C ILE A 296 10.22 -6.97 -2.19
N HIS A 297 10.74 -8.20 -2.17
CA HIS A 297 12.08 -8.43 -1.65
C HIS A 297 13.15 -7.70 -2.47
N HIS A 298 13.08 -7.79 -3.81
CA HIS A 298 14.02 -7.16 -4.72
C HIS A 298 14.09 -5.63 -4.54
N PHE A 299 12.95 -4.96 -4.55
CA PHE A 299 12.91 -3.50 -4.39
C PHE A 299 13.17 -3.06 -2.93
N GLY A 300 12.72 -3.85 -1.96
CA GLY A 300 12.90 -3.58 -0.53
C GLY A 300 14.35 -3.58 -0.08
N GLN A 301 15.23 -4.35 -0.73
CA GLN A 301 16.67 -4.41 -0.43
C GLN A 301 17.38 -3.07 -0.67
N HIS A 302 16.88 -2.25 -1.58
CA HIS A 302 17.54 -1.00 -1.93
C HIS A 302 17.37 0.04 -0.81
N ALA A 303 18.44 0.76 -0.46
CA ALA A 303 18.41 1.76 0.62
C ALA A 303 17.35 2.86 0.41
N ASN A 304 17.10 3.22 -0.85
CA ASN A 304 16.14 4.27 -1.22
C ASN A 304 14.67 3.87 -1.18
N ALA A 305 14.30 2.58 -0.99
CA ALA A 305 12.89 2.22 -0.78
C ALA A 305 12.37 2.86 0.52
N ALA A 306 11.45 3.80 0.40
CA ALA A 306 11.07 4.74 1.46
C ALA A 306 9.81 4.33 2.22
N TYR A 307 8.91 3.59 1.56
CA TYR A 307 7.71 3.01 2.16
C TYR A 307 7.27 1.75 1.38
N LEU A 308 6.36 0.99 1.98
CA LEU A 308 5.58 -0.06 1.34
C LEU A 308 4.09 0.24 1.53
N HIS A 309 3.31 0.17 0.47
CA HIS A 309 1.85 0.23 0.52
C HIS A 309 1.25 -1.00 -0.17
N ILE A 310 0.25 -1.60 0.48
CA ILE A 310 -0.53 -2.71 -0.05
C ILE A 310 -2.00 -2.28 -0.06
N CYS A 311 -2.61 -2.21 -1.24
CA CYS A 311 -3.96 -1.69 -1.48
C CYS A 311 -4.91 -2.76 -2.05
N GLU A 312 -6.19 -2.37 -2.17
CA GLU A 312 -7.30 -3.07 -2.90
C GLU A 312 -7.70 -4.46 -2.39
N GLY A 313 -6.97 -5.05 -1.44
CA GLY A 313 -7.39 -6.28 -0.77
C GLY A 313 -8.75 -6.12 -0.12
N ALA A 314 -9.71 -6.99 -0.44
CA ALA A 314 -11.08 -6.88 0.03
C ALA A 314 -11.53 -8.21 0.66
N PRO A 315 -11.19 -8.47 1.94
CA PRO A 315 -11.67 -9.65 2.66
C PRO A 315 -13.20 -9.85 2.58
N ASP A 316 -13.98 -8.77 2.54
CA ASP A 316 -15.45 -8.84 2.45
C ASP A 316 -15.96 -9.38 1.10
N LEU A 317 -15.11 -9.35 0.08
CA LEU A 317 -15.39 -9.93 -1.24
C LEU A 317 -14.83 -11.36 -1.39
N SER A 318 -14.19 -11.90 -0.36
CA SER A 318 -13.59 -13.24 -0.39
C SER A 318 -14.60 -14.35 -0.09
N ASP A 319 -14.24 -15.59 -0.40
CA ASP A 319 -15.04 -16.77 -0.03
C ASP A 319 -15.17 -16.86 1.50
N GLU A 320 -16.42 -16.98 1.99
CA GLU A 320 -16.78 -17.10 3.41
C GLU A 320 -16.00 -18.20 4.15
N LYS A 321 -15.50 -19.22 3.43
CA LYS A 321 -14.72 -20.30 4.03
C LYS A 321 -13.35 -19.88 4.53
N ASN A 322 -12.74 -18.84 3.96
CA ASN A 322 -11.36 -18.47 4.24
C ASN A 322 -11.09 -16.94 4.29
N PRO A 323 -11.88 -16.15 5.04
CA PRO A 323 -11.77 -14.69 5.08
C PRO A 323 -10.40 -14.18 5.58
N GLN A 324 -9.66 -15.02 6.31
CA GLN A 324 -8.34 -14.72 6.84
C GLN A 324 -7.20 -14.74 5.81
N LEU A 325 -7.40 -15.30 4.61
CA LEU A 325 -6.30 -15.52 3.66
C LEU A 325 -5.72 -14.23 3.10
N ILE A 326 -6.56 -13.20 2.90
CA ILE A 326 -6.09 -11.87 2.46
C ILE A 326 -5.20 -11.24 3.53
N GLY A 327 -5.63 -11.25 4.79
CA GLY A 327 -4.81 -10.77 5.91
C GLY A 327 -3.49 -11.54 6.04
N LYS A 328 -3.51 -12.85 5.83
CA LYS A 328 -2.31 -13.71 5.84
C LYS A 328 -1.36 -13.38 4.68
N LEU A 329 -1.89 -13.13 3.48
CA LEU A 329 -1.12 -12.69 2.33
C LEU A 329 -0.43 -11.37 2.63
N ILE A 330 -1.17 -10.36 3.08
CA ILE A 330 -0.62 -9.05 3.48
C ILE A 330 0.48 -9.23 4.52
N GLY A 331 0.29 -10.10 5.52
CA GLY A 331 1.32 -10.44 6.50
C GLY A 331 2.61 -10.99 5.89
N TYR A 332 2.53 -11.89 4.91
CA TYR A 332 3.72 -12.36 4.18
C TYR A 332 4.44 -11.20 3.48
N LEU A 333 3.71 -10.41 2.69
CA LEU A 333 4.25 -9.29 1.93
C LEU A 333 4.97 -8.27 2.82
N ILE A 334 4.38 -7.91 3.96
CA ILE A 334 4.99 -7.02 4.95
C ILE A 334 6.26 -7.62 5.53
N THR A 335 6.24 -8.90 5.93
CA THR A 335 7.46 -9.52 6.48
C THR A 335 8.56 -9.65 5.44
N ASP A 336 8.24 -9.86 4.16
CA ASP A 336 9.24 -9.93 3.09
C ASP A 336 9.91 -8.57 2.86
N PHE A 337 9.15 -7.46 2.94
CA PHE A 337 9.72 -6.12 2.92
C PHE A 337 10.60 -5.83 4.14
N MET A 338 10.14 -6.18 5.34
CA MET A 338 10.92 -6.01 6.57
C MET A 338 12.24 -6.80 6.51
N LYS A 339 12.20 -8.05 6.02
CA LYS A 339 13.40 -8.89 5.82
C LYS A 339 14.34 -8.30 4.77
N ALA A 340 13.80 -7.78 3.67
CA ALA A 340 14.60 -7.13 2.62
C ALA A 340 15.35 -5.89 3.14
N LYS A 341 14.71 -5.13 4.03
CA LYS A 341 15.27 -3.96 4.69
C LYS A 341 16.19 -4.29 5.87
N GLY A 342 16.10 -5.48 6.42
CA GLY A 342 17.01 -5.98 7.44
C GLY A 342 18.31 -6.46 6.79
N VAL A 343 19.45 -6.20 7.41
CA VAL A 343 20.60 -7.07 7.17
C VAL A 343 20.21 -8.38 7.84
N LEU A 344 19.97 -9.44 7.06
CA LEU A 344 19.92 -10.77 7.64
C LEU A 344 21.33 -11.02 8.17
N GLU A 345 21.52 -10.80 9.47
CA GLU A 345 22.69 -11.32 10.19
C GLU A 345 22.54 -12.85 10.15
N PHE A 346 23.14 -13.46 9.14
CA PHE A 346 23.17 -14.91 8.95
C PHE A 346 24.19 -15.56 9.88
#